data_AF-A0A535W104-F1
#
_entry.id   AF-A0A535W104-F1
#
_cell.length_a   1.000
_cell.length_b   1.000
_cell.length_c   1.000
_cell.angle_alpha   90.00
_cell.angle_beta   90.00
_cell.angle_gamma   90.00
#
_symmetry.space_group_name_H-M   'P 1'
#
loop_
_entity.id
_entity.type
_entity.pdbx_description
1 polymer ?
#
loop_
_entity_poly.entity_id
_entity_poly.type
_entity_poly.pdbx_seq_one_letter_code
_entity_poly.pdbx_strand_id
1 'polypeptide(L)'
;MSDELTQGATPAAPPVLSHLVYLDVDDEITSAAARIRSTEANRITLVLPYGSRLATSRINFRLLAREAAARGKRLDIVCADASARALAAAAGLPVHASVAAFEAHGAPGAEGETDGTEPSGTNGSGTQAVGGAASQRSLPELADDDTATRVITAPRRTSPKVPLVGPARPPVPPRVAVGVGLGVLAAVVIFGLLAAQLLPSATIVLHPRSADLGPLQLTVEARAVVTAPDATNLVIPAQRFTFPLEASNTFPATGTKVLQAKATGNVTFSNFDTGSANRIDAGSIVKTRSDIEFATLATVTLPNATIQFPFTIVPSTSTVGVEAVLTGPEGNVGNNTIVVIPKGENKRLLKVTNVEATSGGAHEERIVV
;
A
#
# COMPACT_ATOMS: atom_id res chain seq x y z
N MET A 1 59.94 -34.98 -17.01
CA MET A 1 59.07 -34.75 -15.83
C MET A 1 59.00 -33.27 -15.62
N SER A 2 57.89 -32.57 -15.70
CA SER A 2 56.56 -32.72 -16.28
C SER A 2 55.95 -31.32 -16.10
N ASP A 3 55.05 -30.97 -17.01
CA ASP A 3 54.07 -29.89 -16.92
C ASP A 3 54.53 -28.45 -17.00
N GLU A 4 53.72 -27.55 -17.55
CA GLU A 4 52.70 -27.61 -18.60
C GLU A 4 52.41 -26.13 -18.87
N LEU A 5 52.14 -25.84 -20.14
CA LEU A 5 51.73 -24.55 -20.67
C LEU A 5 50.62 -23.89 -19.84
N THR A 6 50.65 -22.56 -19.69
CA THR A 6 49.48 -21.74 -20.09
C THR A 6 49.94 -20.32 -20.43
N GLN A 7 49.84 -20.07 -21.73
CA GLN A 7 50.03 -18.83 -22.44
C GLN A 7 48.94 -17.84 -22.03
N GLY A 8 49.34 -16.67 -21.54
CA GLY A 8 48.43 -15.56 -21.23
C GLY A 8 47.75 -15.05 -22.49
N ALA A 9 46.56 -15.57 -22.78
CA ALA A 9 45.65 -14.99 -23.74
C ALA A 9 45.14 -13.66 -23.18
N THR A 10 45.47 -12.57 -23.88
CA THR A 10 44.89 -11.23 -23.68
C THR A 10 43.37 -11.35 -23.61
N PRO A 11 42.72 -11.03 -22.47
CA PRO A 11 41.27 -11.08 -22.41
C PRO A 11 40.71 -9.97 -23.30
N ALA A 12 39.84 -10.38 -24.23
CA ALA A 12 38.96 -9.48 -24.96
C ALA A 12 38.26 -8.56 -23.95
N ALA A 13 38.23 -7.26 -24.25
CA ALA A 13 37.59 -6.26 -23.43
C ALA A 13 36.16 -6.71 -23.04
N PRO A 14 35.75 -6.57 -21.77
CA PRO A 14 34.44 -7.01 -21.32
C PRO A 14 33.36 -6.29 -22.14
N PRO A 15 32.30 -7.00 -22.61
CA PRO A 15 31.21 -6.34 -23.29
C PRO A 15 30.58 -5.33 -22.31
N VAL A 16 30.47 -4.08 -22.76
CA VAL A 16 29.72 -3.04 -22.07
C VAL A 16 28.35 -3.60 -21.69
N LEU A 17 28.00 -3.53 -20.40
CA LEU A 17 26.77 -4.10 -19.84
C LEU A 17 25.53 -3.39 -20.41
N SER A 18 25.14 -3.76 -21.63
CA SER A 18 23.85 -3.39 -22.23
C SER A 18 22.81 -4.42 -21.78
N HIS A 19 21.77 -3.96 -21.10
CA HIS A 19 20.71 -4.84 -20.64
C HIS A 19 19.69 -5.03 -21.78
N LEU A 20 19.68 -6.24 -22.37
CA LEU A 20 18.81 -6.60 -23.48
C LEU A 20 17.44 -7.06 -22.95
N VAL A 21 16.38 -6.37 -23.35
CA VAL A 21 14.99 -6.64 -22.93
C VAL A 21 14.19 -7.09 -24.15
N TYR A 22 13.71 -8.33 -24.12
CA TYR A 22 12.80 -8.85 -25.14
C TYR A 22 11.35 -8.51 -24.78
N LEU A 23 10.62 -8.00 -25.77
CA LEU A 23 9.18 -7.78 -25.67
C LEU A 23 8.41 -8.84 -26.42
N ASP A 24 7.16 -9.04 -26.01
CA ASP A 24 6.20 -9.85 -26.75
C ASP A 24 5.47 -9.01 -27.82
N VAL A 25 4.79 -9.68 -28.75
CA VAL A 25 3.97 -9.04 -29.79
C VAL A 25 2.82 -8.25 -29.16
N ASP A 26 2.25 -8.78 -28.08
CA ASP A 26 1.13 -8.20 -27.35
C ASP A 26 1.53 -7.11 -26.33
N ASP A 27 2.83 -6.90 -26.09
CA ASP A 27 3.31 -5.90 -25.12
C ASP A 27 2.92 -4.47 -25.54
N GLU A 28 2.38 -3.71 -24.58
CA GLU A 28 1.93 -2.33 -24.74
C GLU A 28 2.92 -1.32 -24.16
N ILE A 29 2.68 -0.02 -24.40
CA ILE A 29 3.59 1.07 -23.98
C ILE A 29 3.80 1.06 -22.47
N THR A 30 2.75 0.75 -21.72
CA THR A 30 2.79 0.71 -20.25
C THR A 30 3.65 -0.44 -19.73
N SER A 31 3.58 -1.63 -20.35
CA SER A 31 4.42 -2.78 -19.99
C SER A 31 5.88 -2.56 -20.40
N ALA A 32 6.12 -2.00 -21.58
CA ALA A 32 7.47 -1.63 -22.04
C ALA A 32 8.09 -0.54 -21.15
N ALA A 33 7.34 0.50 -20.80
CA ALA A 33 7.78 1.55 -19.88
C ALA A 33 8.07 0.98 -18.47
N ALA A 34 7.26 0.03 -17.99
CA ALA A 34 7.51 -0.64 -16.71
C ALA A 34 8.85 -1.40 -16.73
N ARG A 35 9.16 -2.13 -17.82
CA ARG A 35 10.45 -2.82 -17.97
C ARG A 35 11.63 -1.85 -18.04
N ILE A 36 11.47 -0.69 -18.68
CA ILE A 36 12.49 0.38 -18.68
C ILE A 36 12.69 0.94 -17.26
N ARG A 37 11.62 1.10 -16.47
CA ARG A 37 11.71 1.57 -15.09
C ARG A 37 12.44 0.60 -14.18
N SER A 38 12.11 -0.70 -14.26
CA SER A 38 12.67 -1.73 -13.38
C SER A 38 14.13 -2.10 -13.68
N THR A 39 14.64 -1.75 -14.86
CA THR A 39 16.01 -2.12 -15.27
C THR A 39 17.03 -1.14 -14.68
N GLU A 40 18.02 -1.59 -13.91
CA GLU A 40 19.02 -0.71 -13.28
C GLU A 40 20.13 -0.22 -14.25
N ALA A 41 20.25 -0.85 -15.42
CA ALA A 41 21.28 -0.49 -16.39
C ALA A 41 21.03 0.88 -17.05
N ASN A 42 22.11 1.65 -17.22
CA ASN A 42 22.08 2.95 -17.90
C ASN A 42 21.88 2.84 -19.41
N ARG A 43 22.18 1.68 -20.03
CA ARG A 43 21.95 1.41 -21.44
C ARG A 43 21.02 0.21 -21.57
N ILE A 44 19.85 0.44 -22.17
CA ILE A 44 18.79 -0.55 -22.34
C ILE A 44 18.57 -0.75 -23.82
N THR A 45 18.54 -2.01 -24.26
CA THR A 45 18.25 -2.37 -25.64
C THR A 45 16.94 -3.13 -25.68
N LEU A 46 15.96 -2.63 -26.41
CA LEU A 46 14.63 -3.22 -26.51
C LEU A 46 14.51 -4.03 -27.80
N VAL A 47 14.29 -5.33 -27.70
CA VAL A 47 14.08 -6.21 -28.85
C VAL A 47 12.59 -6.37 -29.11
N LEU A 48 12.12 -5.86 -30.26
CA LEU A 48 10.73 -5.95 -30.67
C LEU A 48 10.52 -7.06 -31.70
N PRO A 49 9.54 -7.96 -31.48
CA PRO A 49 9.13 -8.92 -32.49
C PRO A 49 8.35 -8.23 -33.62
N TYR A 50 8.21 -8.94 -34.75
CA TYR A 50 7.37 -8.48 -35.86
C TYR A 50 5.92 -8.27 -35.39
N GLY A 51 5.31 -7.16 -35.79
CA GLY A 51 3.92 -6.85 -35.46
C GLY A 51 3.67 -6.38 -34.02
N SER A 52 4.71 -6.01 -33.26
CA SER A 52 4.55 -5.46 -31.90
C SER A 52 3.60 -4.26 -31.86
N ARG A 53 2.69 -4.23 -30.87
CA ARG A 53 1.74 -3.10 -30.68
C ARG A 53 2.43 -1.76 -30.49
N LEU A 54 3.67 -1.74 -29.97
CA LEU A 54 4.46 -0.52 -29.86
C LEU A 54 4.79 0.10 -31.22
N ALA A 55 4.97 -0.73 -32.25
CA ALA A 55 5.34 -0.32 -33.59
C ALA A 55 4.16 0.24 -34.41
N THR A 56 3.03 0.53 -33.79
CA THR A 56 1.85 1.11 -34.46
C THR A 56 1.92 2.64 -34.59
N SER A 57 2.74 3.32 -33.78
CA SER A 57 2.82 4.79 -33.76
C SER A 57 4.18 5.29 -33.31
N ARG A 58 4.70 6.35 -33.95
CA ARG A 58 5.94 7.02 -33.49
C ARG A 58 5.79 7.63 -32.09
N ILE A 59 4.56 7.97 -31.69
CA ILE A 59 4.29 8.58 -30.38
C ILE A 59 4.71 7.60 -29.28
N ASN A 60 4.45 6.30 -29.47
CA ASN A 60 4.83 5.25 -28.53
C ASN A 60 6.33 5.26 -28.28
N PHE A 61 7.14 5.30 -29.34
CA PHE A 61 8.59 5.40 -29.24
C PHE A 61 9.06 6.71 -28.61
N ARG A 62 8.41 7.86 -28.90
CA ARG A 62 8.74 9.14 -28.23
C ARG A 62 8.44 9.13 -26.75
N LEU A 63 7.37 8.46 -26.33
CA LEU A 63 7.04 8.30 -24.91
C LEU A 63 8.07 7.42 -24.20
N LEU A 64 8.47 6.31 -24.82
CA LEU A 64 9.53 5.43 -24.28
C LEU A 64 10.88 6.17 -24.21
N ALA A 65 11.23 6.94 -25.25
CA ALA A 65 12.44 7.77 -25.28
C ALA A 65 12.45 8.81 -24.14
N ARG A 66 11.32 9.50 -23.94
CA ARG A 66 11.16 10.48 -22.84
C ARG A 66 11.26 9.81 -21.47
N GLU A 67 10.64 8.65 -21.28
CA GLU A 67 10.67 7.89 -20.02
C GLU A 67 12.09 7.41 -19.67
N ALA A 68 12.84 6.96 -20.67
CA ALA A 68 14.25 6.58 -20.51
C ALA A 68 15.14 7.81 -20.21
N ALA A 69 14.98 8.88 -20.97
CA ALA A 69 15.73 10.13 -20.79
C ALA A 69 15.47 10.79 -19.43
N ALA A 70 14.23 10.78 -18.94
CA ALA A 70 13.85 11.30 -17.62
C ALA A 70 14.57 10.58 -16.46
N ARG A 71 15.12 9.39 -16.71
CA ARG A 71 15.88 8.59 -15.74
C ARG A 71 17.36 8.47 -16.09
N GLY A 72 17.85 9.29 -17.03
CA GLY A 72 19.25 9.27 -17.45
C GLY A 72 19.67 7.98 -18.18
N LYS A 73 18.73 7.22 -18.74
CA LYS A 73 18.99 5.96 -19.44
C LYS A 73 19.01 6.19 -20.96
N ARG A 74 19.94 5.52 -21.65
CA ARG A 74 19.99 5.45 -23.12
C ARG A 74 19.21 4.23 -23.60
N LEU A 75 18.32 4.43 -24.56
CA LEU A 75 17.44 3.40 -25.11
C LEU A 75 17.80 3.14 -26.58
N ASP A 76 18.17 1.90 -26.90
CA ASP A 76 18.41 1.42 -28.26
C ASP A 76 17.30 0.45 -28.66
N ILE A 77 16.89 0.45 -29.93
CA ILE A 77 15.80 -0.41 -30.43
C ILE A 77 16.37 -1.46 -31.40
N VAL A 78 16.05 -2.73 -31.18
CA VAL A 78 16.36 -3.83 -32.09
C VAL A 78 15.04 -4.36 -32.65
N CYS A 79 14.85 -4.26 -33.97
CA CYS A 79 13.68 -4.81 -34.61
C CYS A 79 14.01 -5.24 -36.05
N ALA A 80 13.54 -6.41 -36.45
CA ALA A 80 13.75 -6.89 -37.81
C ALA A 80 12.77 -6.25 -38.83
N ASP A 81 11.62 -5.74 -38.38
CA ASP A 81 10.64 -5.04 -39.22
C ASP A 81 11.14 -3.64 -39.62
N ALA A 82 11.26 -3.40 -40.93
CA ALA A 82 11.69 -2.11 -41.49
C ALA A 82 10.72 -0.96 -41.13
N SER A 83 9.41 -1.23 -41.05
CA SER A 83 8.40 -0.21 -40.75
C SER A 83 8.50 0.25 -39.29
N ALA A 84 8.56 -0.70 -38.35
CA ALA A 84 8.83 -0.43 -36.94
C ALA A 84 10.13 0.34 -36.73
N ARG A 85 11.20 -0.05 -37.44
CA ARG A 85 12.49 0.66 -37.36
C ARG A 85 12.40 2.11 -37.83
N ALA A 86 11.68 2.38 -38.91
CA ALA A 86 11.48 3.74 -39.39
C ALA A 86 10.74 4.63 -38.37
N LEU A 87 9.72 4.08 -37.69
CA LEU A 87 8.98 4.79 -36.64
C LEU A 87 9.84 5.09 -35.40
N ALA A 88 10.67 4.14 -34.99
CA ALA A 88 11.61 4.33 -33.89
C ALA A 88 12.71 5.34 -34.23
N ALA A 89 13.28 5.29 -35.44
CA ALA A 89 14.25 6.27 -35.92
C ALA A 89 13.64 7.67 -36.01
N ALA A 90 12.40 7.79 -36.49
CA ALA A 90 11.66 9.06 -36.52
C ALA A 90 11.31 9.61 -35.12
N ALA A 91 11.45 8.80 -34.07
CA ALA A 91 11.34 9.22 -32.68
C ALA A 91 12.70 9.63 -32.07
N GLY A 92 13.79 9.54 -32.83
CA GLY A 92 15.15 9.91 -32.40
C GLY A 92 15.87 8.82 -31.62
N LEU A 93 15.44 7.56 -31.72
CA LEU A 93 16.10 6.42 -31.07
C LEU A 93 17.09 5.74 -32.02
N PRO A 94 18.26 5.27 -31.55
CA PRO A 94 19.13 4.39 -32.33
C PRO A 94 18.44 3.07 -32.62
N VAL A 95 18.58 2.57 -33.85
CA VAL A 95 17.85 1.39 -34.31
C VAL A 95 18.76 0.39 -35.02
N HIS A 96 18.58 -0.89 -34.70
CA HIS A 96 19.35 -2.01 -35.25
C HIS A 96 18.41 -3.08 -35.83
N ALA A 97 18.83 -3.71 -36.93
CA ALA A 97 18.02 -4.72 -37.63
C ALA A 97 18.01 -6.10 -36.94
N SER A 98 19.00 -6.39 -36.10
CA SER A 98 19.12 -7.65 -35.37
C SER A 98 19.99 -7.47 -34.12
N VAL A 99 19.91 -8.42 -33.20
CA VAL A 99 20.75 -8.43 -31.98
C VAL A 99 22.23 -8.51 -32.35
N ALA A 100 22.58 -9.35 -33.34
CA ALA A 100 23.94 -9.44 -33.86
C ALA A 100 24.44 -8.10 -34.46
N ALA A 101 23.56 -7.36 -35.16
CA ALA A 101 23.92 -6.04 -35.67
C ALA A 101 24.11 -5.03 -34.53
N PHE A 102 23.32 -5.11 -33.45
CA PHE A 102 23.51 -4.28 -32.26
C PHE A 102 24.85 -4.58 -31.56
N GLU A 103 25.18 -5.87 -31.35
CA GLU A 103 26.43 -6.29 -30.73
C GLU A 103 27.66 -5.90 -31.56
N ALA A 104 27.56 -5.99 -32.90
CA ALA A 104 28.62 -5.56 -33.81
C ALA A 104 28.92 -4.05 -33.73
N HIS A 105 27.94 -3.22 -33.32
CA HIS A 105 28.11 -1.77 -33.10
C HIS A 105 28.41 -1.43 -31.63
N GLY A 106 28.61 -2.44 -30.76
CA GLY A 106 28.81 -2.31 -29.32
C GLY A 106 30.24 -1.95 -28.87
N ALA A 107 31.20 -1.79 -29.78
CA ALA A 107 32.53 -1.28 -29.44
C ALA A 107 32.50 0.26 -29.30
N PRO A 108 32.95 0.84 -28.18
CA PRO A 108 32.85 2.28 -27.95
C PRO A 108 33.89 3.02 -28.79
N GLY A 109 33.43 3.83 -29.75
CA GLY A 109 34.31 4.71 -30.52
C GLY A 109 33.76 5.10 -31.89
N ALA A 110 32.63 5.82 -31.91
CA ALA A 110 32.26 6.69 -33.03
C ALA A 110 31.17 7.65 -32.53
N GLU A 111 31.58 8.68 -31.82
CA GLU A 111 30.81 9.92 -31.78
C GLU A 111 30.83 10.50 -33.19
N GLY A 112 29.64 10.58 -33.79
CA GLY A 112 29.38 11.19 -35.08
C GLY A 112 28.18 12.11 -34.94
N GLU A 113 28.48 13.33 -34.51
CA GLU A 113 27.78 14.57 -34.81
C GLU A 113 26.85 14.42 -36.04
N THR A 114 25.56 14.70 -35.89
CA THR A 114 24.89 15.56 -36.88
C THR A 114 23.83 16.40 -36.20
N ASP A 115 24.06 17.68 -36.43
CA ASP A 115 23.34 18.89 -36.11
C ASP A 115 21.88 18.86 -36.58
N GLY A 116 21.09 19.75 -36.00
CA GLY A 116 19.65 19.75 -36.09
C GLY A 116 19.09 20.16 -37.45
N THR A 117 17.77 20.06 -37.54
CA THR A 117 16.91 20.91 -38.37
C THR A 117 15.48 20.66 -37.92
N GLU A 118 14.85 21.68 -37.35
CA GLU A 118 13.39 21.76 -37.24
C GLU A 118 12.76 21.63 -38.64
N PRO A 119 11.49 21.22 -38.71
CA PRO A 119 10.58 22.27 -39.17
C PRO A 119 9.27 22.34 -38.38
N SER A 120 8.95 23.58 -38.08
CA SER A 120 7.61 24.15 -37.96
C SER A 120 6.73 23.73 -39.15
N GLY A 121 5.44 23.52 -38.89
CA GLY A 121 4.50 23.09 -39.93
C GLY A 121 3.07 23.00 -39.44
N THR A 122 2.46 24.16 -39.24
CA THR A 122 1.04 24.38 -39.04
C THR A 122 0.21 23.88 -40.23
N ASN A 123 -1.03 23.51 -39.91
CA ASN A 123 -2.24 23.46 -40.74
C ASN A 123 -2.65 22.14 -41.39
N GLY A 124 -3.91 21.81 -41.12
CA GLY A 124 -4.86 21.61 -42.21
C GLY A 124 -5.40 20.20 -42.35
N SER A 125 -6.40 19.88 -41.54
CA SER A 125 -7.45 18.96 -41.97
C SER A 125 -8.09 19.52 -43.25
N GLY A 126 -8.02 18.74 -44.33
CA GLY A 126 -8.94 18.91 -45.46
C GLY A 126 -10.21 18.09 -45.21
N THR A 127 -11.36 18.57 -45.69
CA THR A 127 -12.30 17.77 -46.51
C THR A 127 -13.30 18.69 -47.25
N GLN A 128 -13.06 18.86 -48.54
CA GLN A 128 -14.01 18.77 -49.67
C GLN A 128 -13.12 18.88 -50.92
N ALA A 129 -13.23 18.07 -51.97
CA ALA A 129 -14.19 17.02 -52.27
C ALA A 129 -13.62 16.11 -53.38
N VAL A 130 -14.37 15.03 -53.64
CA VAL A 130 -14.53 14.27 -54.89
C VAL A 130 -13.35 13.43 -55.45
N GLY A 131 -13.50 12.11 -55.28
CA GLY A 131 -13.85 11.25 -56.40
C GLY A 131 -12.73 10.49 -57.13
N GLY A 132 -12.83 9.17 -57.09
CA GLY A 132 -12.62 8.35 -58.30
C GLY A 132 -11.27 7.64 -58.45
N ALA A 133 -11.33 6.33 -58.16
CA ALA A 133 -10.79 5.23 -58.98
C ALA A 133 -9.33 5.26 -59.49
N ALA A 134 -8.58 4.31 -58.93
CA ALA A 134 -7.76 3.30 -59.62
C ALA A 134 -6.62 3.71 -60.58
N SER A 135 -5.49 3.05 -60.30
CA SER A 135 -4.50 2.52 -61.27
C SER A 135 -3.27 3.34 -61.62
N GLN A 136 -2.14 2.68 -61.32
CA GLN A 136 -0.94 2.53 -62.14
C GLN A 136 0.18 3.61 -62.07
N ARG A 137 1.35 3.07 -61.75
CA ARG A 137 2.70 3.38 -62.26
C ARG A 137 3.26 4.78 -62.01
N SER A 138 4.36 4.81 -61.26
CA SER A 138 5.70 5.01 -61.84
C SER A 138 6.80 4.87 -60.78
N LEU A 139 7.91 4.25 -61.17
CA LEU A 139 9.15 4.21 -60.39
C LEU A 139 9.80 5.60 -60.36
N PRO A 140 10.61 5.93 -59.33
CA PRO A 140 11.30 7.21 -59.25
C PRO A 140 12.43 7.33 -60.27
N GLU A 141 12.46 8.50 -60.89
CA GLU A 141 13.42 8.99 -61.87
C GLU A 141 14.78 9.20 -61.20
N LEU A 142 15.80 8.47 -61.70
CA LEU A 142 17.19 8.60 -61.31
C LEU A 142 17.77 9.84 -62.02
N ALA A 143 18.31 10.76 -61.22
CA ALA A 143 18.99 11.95 -61.69
C ALA A 143 20.29 11.62 -62.44
N ASP A 144 20.48 12.37 -63.51
CA ASP A 144 21.62 12.40 -64.43
C ASP A 144 22.94 12.57 -63.68
N ASP A 145 23.82 11.56 -63.75
CA ASP A 145 25.22 11.67 -63.32
C ASP A 145 26.12 11.52 -64.56
N ASP A 146 26.81 12.62 -64.82
CA ASP A 146 27.49 12.96 -66.06
C ASP A 146 28.91 12.37 -66.04
N THR A 147 29.00 11.05 -66.24
CA THR A 147 30.30 10.36 -66.30
C THR A 147 30.40 9.44 -67.53
N ALA A 148 30.94 10.02 -68.62
CA ALA A 148 31.67 9.38 -69.72
C ALA A 148 31.43 7.86 -69.92
N THR A 149 30.39 7.51 -70.68
CA THR A 149 30.16 6.16 -71.19
C THR A 149 31.32 5.72 -72.09
N ARG A 150 32.29 4.98 -71.52
CA ARG A 150 33.24 4.19 -72.32
C ARG A 150 32.45 3.12 -73.06
N VAL A 151 32.23 3.36 -74.34
CA VAL A 151 31.76 2.39 -75.33
C VAL A 151 32.66 1.14 -75.26
N ILE A 152 32.20 0.09 -74.59
CA ILE A 152 32.79 -1.25 -74.75
C ILE A 152 32.27 -1.76 -76.08
N THR A 153 32.98 -1.37 -77.14
CA THR A 153 32.83 -1.93 -78.48
C THR A 153 33.10 -3.43 -78.37
N ALA A 154 32.09 -4.26 -78.65
CA ALA A 154 32.28 -5.70 -78.69
C ALA A 154 33.42 -6.03 -79.68
N PRO A 155 34.47 -6.77 -79.27
CA PRO A 155 35.56 -7.10 -80.19
C PRO A 155 35.02 -8.05 -81.25
N ARG A 156 34.98 -7.60 -82.51
CA ARG A 156 34.76 -8.48 -83.66
C ARG A 156 35.97 -9.41 -83.77
N ARG A 157 35.89 -10.59 -83.14
CA ARG A 157 36.88 -11.66 -83.32
C ARG A 157 36.76 -12.22 -84.74
N THR A 158 37.52 -11.68 -85.67
CA THR A 158 37.91 -12.42 -86.87
C THR A 158 39.16 -13.23 -86.52
N SER A 159 38.97 -14.37 -85.86
CA SER A 159 40.05 -15.34 -85.70
C SER A 159 40.26 -16.10 -87.02
N PRO A 160 41.50 -16.20 -87.54
CA PRO A 160 41.79 -17.06 -88.69
C PRO A 160 41.49 -18.52 -88.29
N LYS A 161 40.80 -19.26 -89.18
CA LYS A 161 40.49 -20.68 -88.97
C LYS A 161 41.80 -21.46 -88.82
N VAL A 162 42.09 -21.92 -87.61
CA VAL A 162 43.10 -22.95 -87.34
C VAL A 162 42.53 -24.29 -87.84
N PRO A 163 43.28 -25.08 -88.63
CA PRO A 163 42.81 -26.40 -89.04
C PRO A 163 42.74 -27.32 -87.81
N LEU A 164 41.53 -27.75 -87.48
CA LEU A 164 41.28 -28.76 -86.46
C LEU A 164 41.68 -30.13 -87.05
N VAL A 165 42.94 -30.54 -86.84
CA VAL A 165 43.37 -31.91 -87.15
C VAL A 165 43.05 -32.78 -85.93
N GLY A 166 41.89 -33.43 -85.98
CA GLY A 166 41.53 -34.53 -85.09
C GLY A 166 40.74 -35.56 -85.89
N PRO A 167 40.79 -36.86 -85.51
CA PRO A 167 40.03 -37.89 -86.21
C PRO A 167 38.54 -37.54 -86.17
N ALA A 168 37.88 -37.62 -87.33
CA ALA A 168 36.47 -37.32 -87.48
C ALA A 168 35.65 -38.18 -86.50
N ARG A 169 34.96 -37.55 -85.54
CA ARG A 169 33.97 -38.26 -84.72
C ARG A 169 32.89 -38.78 -85.67
N PRO A 170 32.53 -40.08 -85.61
CA PRO A 170 31.51 -40.63 -86.49
C PRO A 170 30.19 -39.88 -86.26
N PRO A 171 29.44 -39.52 -87.32
CA PRO A 171 28.17 -38.83 -87.19
C PRO A 171 27.18 -39.77 -86.49
N VAL A 172 26.83 -39.46 -85.25
CA VAL A 172 25.72 -40.15 -84.57
C VAL A 172 24.42 -39.78 -85.28
N PRO A 173 23.63 -40.75 -85.75
CA PRO A 173 22.38 -40.45 -86.43
C PRO A 173 21.44 -39.72 -85.46
N PRO A 174 20.67 -38.70 -85.92
CA PRO A 174 19.88 -37.84 -85.03
C PRO A 174 18.86 -38.61 -84.18
N ARG A 175 18.40 -39.78 -84.64
CA ARG A 175 17.52 -40.69 -83.90
C ARG A 175 18.19 -41.30 -82.66
N VAL A 176 19.50 -41.55 -82.69
CA VAL A 176 20.27 -42.08 -81.55
C VAL A 176 20.55 -40.96 -80.55
N ALA A 177 20.86 -39.75 -81.02
CA ALA A 177 21.03 -38.59 -80.13
C ALA A 177 19.72 -38.23 -79.39
N VAL A 178 18.58 -38.27 -80.08
CA VAL A 178 17.25 -38.07 -79.46
C VAL A 178 16.91 -39.21 -78.51
N GLY A 179 17.19 -40.47 -78.87
CA GLY A 179 16.96 -41.63 -77.99
C GLY A 179 17.78 -41.57 -76.70
N VAL A 180 19.06 -41.20 -76.79
CA VAL A 180 19.93 -40.99 -75.61
C VAL A 180 19.44 -39.81 -74.78
N GLY A 181 19.04 -38.70 -75.41
CA GLY A 181 18.48 -37.54 -74.71
C GLY A 181 17.20 -37.87 -73.95
N LEU A 182 16.29 -38.63 -74.57
CA LEU A 182 15.05 -39.09 -73.94
C LEU A 182 15.33 -40.07 -72.79
N GLY A 183 16.33 -40.95 -72.97
CA GLY A 183 16.75 -41.90 -71.95
C GLY A 183 17.34 -41.21 -70.70
N VAL A 184 18.18 -40.19 -70.88
CA VAL A 184 18.71 -39.38 -69.77
C VAL A 184 17.59 -38.62 -69.07
N LEU A 185 16.66 -38.02 -69.82
CA LEU A 185 15.51 -37.33 -69.24
C LEU A 185 14.63 -38.29 -68.43
N ALA A 186 14.33 -39.47 -68.97
CA ALA A 186 13.59 -40.50 -68.26
C ALA A 186 14.32 -40.97 -67.00
N ALA A 187 15.65 -41.16 -67.06
CA ALA A 187 16.44 -41.54 -65.90
C ALA A 187 16.41 -40.47 -64.80
N VAL A 188 16.50 -39.18 -65.15
CA VAL A 188 16.40 -38.07 -64.18
C VAL A 188 15.01 -38.01 -63.54
N VAL A 189 13.95 -38.20 -64.33
CA VAL A 189 12.57 -38.23 -63.81
C VAL A 189 12.37 -39.43 -62.88
N ILE A 190 12.85 -40.61 -63.27
CA ILE A 190 12.75 -41.83 -62.46
C ILE A 190 13.55 -41.69 -61.15
N PHE A 191 14.79 -41.20 -61.21
CA PHE A 191 15.61 -40.97 -60.01
C PHE A 191 15.03 -39.87 -59.12
N GLY A 192 14.46 -38.80 -59.69
CA GLY A 192 13.80 -37.76 -58.92
C GLY A 192 12.54 -38.26 -58.21
N LEU A 193 11.75 -39.12 -58.87
CA LEU A 193 10.58 -39.74 -58.28
C LEU A 193 10.97 -40.75 -57.18
N LEU A 194 12.00 -41.57 -57.41
CA LEU A 194 12.58 -42.45 -56.40
C LEU A 194 13.11 -41.66 -55.20
N ALA A 195 13.83 -40.57 -55.43
CA ALA A 195 14.29 -39.70 -54.35
C ALA A 195 13.09 -39.16 -53.56
N ALA A 196 12.06 -38.62 -54.22
CA ALA A 196 10.88 -38.11 -53.54
C ALA A 196 10.13 -39.17 -52.69
N GLN A 197 10.15 -40.44 -53.12
CA GLN A 197 9.53 -41.55 -52.38
C GLN A 197 10.42 -42.16 -51.30
N LEU A 198 11.75 -42.09 -51.45
CA LEU A 198 12.71 -42.59 -50.46
C LEU A 198 13.19 -41.51 -49.47
N LEU A 199 12.84 -40.24 -49.66
CA LEU A 199 13.18 -39.17 -48.73
C LEU A 199 12.40 -39.38 -47.42
N PRO A 200 13.08 -39.69 -46.29
CA PRO A 200 12.39 -39.89 -45.03
C PRO A 200 11.84 -38.56 -44.52
N SER A 201 10.56 -38.52 -44.18
CA SER A 201 9.98 -37.40 -43.45
C SER A 201 10.24 -37.59 -41.95
N ALA A 202 10.79 -36.56 -41.31
CA ALA A 202 11.01 -36.56 -39.87
C ALA A 202 9.87 -35.80 -39.19
N THR A 203 9.00 -36.54 -38.50
CA THR A 203 7.95 -35.96 -37.66
C THR A 203 8.53 -35.60 -36.29
N ILE A 204 8.63 -34.32 -35.98
CA ILE A 204 9.08 -33.83 -34.66
C ILE A 204 7.84 -33.69 -33.77
N VAL A 205 7.76 -34.52 -32.73
CA VAL A 205 6.67 -34.45 -31.73
C VAL A 205 7.19 -33.76 -30.47
N LEU A 206 6.74 -32.53 -30.24
CA LEU A 206 7.03 -31.78 -29.02
C LEU A 206 6.06 -32.20 -27.92
N HIS A 207 6.60 -32.66 -26.79
CA HIS A 207 5.83 -32.95 -25.58
C HIS A 207 6.12 -31.84 -24.55
N PRO A 208 5.36 -30.74 -24.54
CA PRO A 208 5.52 -29.72 -23.50
C PRO A 208 5.22 -30.35 -22.13
N ARG A 209 6.08 -30.07 -21.16
CA ARG A 209 5.93 -30.58 -19.79
C ARG A 209 5.89 -29.40 -18.84
N SER A 210 4.79 -29.26 -18.12
CA SER A 210 4.66 -28.32 -17.01
C SER A 210 5.52 -28.83 -15.86
N ALA A 211 6.46 -28.02 -15.40
CA ALA A 211 7.13 -28.23 -14.13
C ALA A 211 6.60 -27.16 -13.16
N ASP A 212 6.04 -27.59 -12.04
CA ASP A 212 5.69 -26.68 -10.98
C ASP A 212 6.99 -26.10 -10.43
N LEU A 213 7.19 -24.80 -10.64
CA LEU A 213 8.15 -24.05 -9.85
C LEU A 213 7.63 -24.18 -8.42
N GLY A 214 8.35 -24.96 -7.59
CA GLY A 214 8.00 -25.22 -6.20
C GLY A 214 7.75 -23.92 -5.43
N PRO A 215 7.30 -23.99 -4.16
CA PRO A 215 6.90 -22.80 -3.42
C PRO A 215 8.03 -21.76 -3.42
N LEU A 216 7.79 -20.64 -4.10
CA LEU A 216 8.73 -19.52 -4.14
C LEU A 216 8.81 -18.95 -2.73
N GLN A 217 9.89 -19.28 -2.01
CA GLN A 217 10.12 -18.78 -0.66
C GLN A 217 10.61 -17.33 -0.74
N LEU A 218 9.67 -16.39 -0.77
CA LEU A 218 9.95 -14.96 -0.70
C LEU A 218 9.84 -14.50 0.76
N THR A 219 10.95 -14.07 1.35
CA THR A 219 10.92 -13.45 2.68
C THR A 219 10.63 -11.96 2.50
N VAL A 220 9.41 -11.54 2.82
CA VAL A 220 8.94 -10.16 2.69
C VAL A 220 8.85 -9.53 4.08
N GLU A 221 9.40 -8.34 4.26
CA GLU A 221 9.40 -7.63 5.54
C GLU A 221 8.26 -6.58 5.59
N ALA A 222 7.45 -6.59 6.64
CA ALA A 222 6.40 -5.59 6.83
C ALA A 222 6.90 -4.43 7.71
N ARG A 223 7.02 -3.22 7.16
CA ARG A 223 7.50 -2.03 7.88
C ARG A 223 6.44 -0.94 7.97
N ALA A 224 6.28 -0.37 9.16
CA ALA A 224 5.30 0.70 9.41
C ALA A 224 5.71 2.07 8.84
N VAL A 225 6.97 2.23 8.43
CA VAL A 225 7.51 3.48 7.88
C VAL A 225 7.27 3.59 6.36
N VAL A 226 6.95 2.47 5.71
CA VAL A 226 6.78 2.38 4.25
C VAL A 226 5.31 2.56 3.90
N THR A 227 5.02 3.46 2.95
CA THR A 227 3.65 3.80 2.53
C THR A 227 3.22 3.13 1.22
N ALA A 228 4.15 2.58 0.45
CA ALA A 228 3.88 1.86 -0.80
C ALA A 228 4.76 0.60 -0.91
N PRO A 229 4.31 -0.49 -1.55
CA PRO A 229 5.12 -1.70 -1.72
C PRO A 229 6.43 -1.43 -2.47
N ASP A 230 7.53 -1.95 -1.93
CA ASP A 230 8.86 -1.91 -2.55
C ASP A 230 9.27 -3.33 -2.97
N ALA A 231 9.20 -3.60 -4.27
CA ALA A 231 9.52 -4.90 -4.85
C ALA A 231 11.04 -5.18 -4.90
N THR A 232 11.89 -4.15 -4.83
CA THR A 232 13.35 -4.30 -4.85
C THR A 232 13.87 -4.70 -3.48
N ASN A 233 13.38 -4.04 -2.44
CA ASN A 233 13.78 -4.32 -1.06
C ASN A 233 12.89 -5.36 -0.36
N LEU A 234 11.87 -5.89 -1.05
CA LEU A 234 10.89 -6.84 -0.50
C LEU A 234 10.20 -6.32 0.77
N VAL A 235 9.83 -5.04 0.77
CA VAL A 235 9.17 -4.40 1.92
C VAL A 235 7.73 -4.03 1.59
N ILE A 236 6.82 -4.36 2.50
CA ILE A 236 5.40 -3.99 2.40
C ILE A 236 4.97 -3.04 3.53
N PRO A 237 3.97 -2.17 3.30
CA PRO A 237 3.43 -1.29 4.33
C PRO A 237 2.83 -2.10 5.48
N ALA A 238 3.18 -1.74 6.72
CA ALA A 238 2.52 -2.25 7.92
C ALA A 238 1.73 -1.14 8.60
N GLN A 239 0.59 -1.48 9.20
CA GLN A 239 -0.18 -0.56 10.04
C GLN A 239 -0.03 -0.98 11.51
N ARG A 240 0.26 -0.02 12.39
CA ARG A 240 0.26 -0.26 13.84
C ARG A 240 -1.14 0.00 14.38
N PHE A 241 -1.73 -1.02 14.97
CA PHE A 241 -2.95 -0.89 15.75
C PHE A 241 -2.58 -0.84 17.22
N THR A 242 -2.79 0.30 17.86
CA THR A 242 -2.73 0.43 19.32
C THR A 242 -4.09 0.16 19.89
N PHE A 243 -4.18 -0.85 20.76
CA PHE A 243 -5.34 -1.06 21.62
C PHE A 243 -4.95 -0.71 23.06
N PRO A 244 -5.85 -0.09 23.84
CA PRO A 244 -5.61 0.09 25.25
C PRO A 244 -5.51 -1.29 25.91
N LEU A 245 -4.38 -1.57 26.55
CA LEU A 245 -4.19 -2.76 27.38
C LEU A 245 -4.42 -2.33 28.84
N GLU A 246 -5.58 -2.68 29.38
CA GLU A 246 -5.86 -2.50 30.80
C GLU A 246 -5.41 -3.74 31.56
N ALA A 247 -4.51 -3.56 32.53
CA ALA A 247 -4.10 -4.59 33.46
C ALA A 247 -4.75 -4.29 34.82
N SER A 248 -5.75 -5.09 35.21
CA SER A 248 -6.36 -5.00 36.54
C SER A 248 -5.72 -6.00 37.49
N ASN A 249 -5.35 -5.55 38.69
CA ASN A 249 -4.96 -6.43 39.80
C ASN A 249 -5.95 -6.25 40.96
N THR A 250 -6.37 -7.36 41.54
CA THR A 250 -7.24 -7.39 42.72
C THR A 250 -6.39 -7.54 43.97
N PHE A 251 -6.53 -6.62 44.93
CA PHE A 251 -5.86 -6.68 46.22
C PHE A 251 -6.89 -6.94 47.33
N PRO A 252 -6.58 -7.77 48.35
CA PRO A 252 -7.42 -7.89 49.52
C PRO A 252 -7.36 -6.58 50.30
N ALA A 253 -8.49 -5.89 50.44
CA ALA A 253 -8.58 -4.71 51.28
C ALA A 253 -8.40 -5.12 52.75
N THR A 254 -7.44 -4.52 53.45
CA THR A 254 -7.09 -4.88 54.84
C THR A 254 -7.68 -3.91 55.87
N GLY A 255 -8.31 -2.81 55.43
CA GLY A 255 -8.84 -1.78 56.32
C GLY A 255 -10.36 -1.65 56.23
N THR A 256 -11.02 -1.56 57.38
CA THR A 256 -12.39 -1.04 57.51
C THR A 256 -12.32 0.38 58.05
N LYS A 257 -12.93 1.33 57.34
CA LYS A 257 -13.14 2.69 57.83
C LYS A 257 -14.59 2.81 58.27
N VAL A 258 -14.78 3.03 59.57
CA VAL A 258 -16.10 3.26 60.15
C VAL A 258 -16.43 4.74 60.03
N LEU A 259 -17.47 5.06 59.27
CA LEU A 259 -18.08 6.38 59.23
C LEU A 259 -19.26 6.37 60.20
N GLN A 260 -19.19 7.17 61.26
CA GLN A 260 -20.28 7.33 62.20
C GLN A 260 -20.77 8.77 62.23
N ALA A 261 -22.09 8.96 62.27
CA ALA A 261 -22.73 10.25 62.41
C ALA A 261 -23.58 10.27 63.69
N LYS A 262 -23.70 11.45 64.30
CA LYS A 262 -24.53 11.67 65.48
C LYS A 262 -25.95 12.03 65.04
N ALA A 263 -26.94 11.52 65.76
CA ALA A 263 -28.33 11.92 65.54
C ALA A 263 -28.55 13.35 66.05
N THR A 264 -29.36 14.10 65.32
CA THR A 264 -29.77 15.46 65.66
C THR A 264 -31.29 15.54 65.70
N GLY A 265 -31.81 16.50 66.44
CA GLY A 265 -33.23 16.80 66.47
C GLY A 265 -33.53 17.98 67.38
N ASN A 266 -34.79 18.15 67.74
CA ASN A 266 -35.24 19.26 68.56
C ASN A 266 -35.99 18.76 69.79
N VAL A 267 -35.76 19.40 70.93
CA VAL A 267 -36.52 19.18 72.16
C VAL A 267 -37.19 20.47 72.59
N THR A 268 -38.41 20.35 73.08
CA THR A 268 -39.19 21.43 73.66
C THR A 268 -39.19 21.28 75.18
N PHE A 269 -38.70 22.30 75.85
CA PHE A 269 -38.81 22.44 77.30
C PHE A 269 -40.10 23.17 77.65
N SER A 270 -40.68 22.81 78.80
CA SER A 270 -41.88 23.46 79.34
C SER A 270 -41.65 23.75 80.83
N ASN A 271 -41.63 25.03 81.20
CA ASN A 271 -41.49 25.46 82.59
C ASN A 271 -42.89 25.73 83.18
N PHE A 272 -43.19 25.05 84.28
CA PHE A 272 -44.44 25.17 85.04
C PHE A 272 -44.24 25.99 86.34
N ASP A 273 -43.03 26.45 86.62
CA ASP A 273 -42.77 27.33 87.78
C ASP A 273 -43.35 28.72 87.54
N THR A 274 -44.29 29.15 88.39
CA THR A 274 -44.91 30.47 88.33
C THR A 274 -44.09 31.56 89.00
N GLY A 275 -43.12 31.19 89.85
CA GLY A 275 -42.32 32.10 90.66
C GLY A 275 -40.96 32.45 90.07
N SER A 276 -40.38 31.60 89.21
CA SER A 276 -39.04 31.83 88.66
C SER A 276 -38.89 31.42 87.19
N ALA A 277 -38.01 32.13 86.48
CA ALA A 277 -37.55 31.73 85.16
C ALA A 277 -36.45 30.67 85.31
N ASN A 278 -36.43 29.71 84.38
CA ASN A 278 -35.43 28.65 84.36
C ASN A 278 -34.49 28.80 83.16
N ARG A 279 -33.18 28.63 83.38
CA ARG A 279 -32.16 28.73 82.34
C ARG A 279 -31.47 27.39 82.17
N ILE A 280 -31.48 26.88 80.95
CA ILE A 280 -30.84 25.63 80.55
C ILE A 280 -29.65 25.97 79.67
N ASP A 281 -28.43 25.73 80.15
CA ASP A 281 -27.23 26.05 79.41
C ASP A 281 -26.95 25.04 78.27
N ALA A 282 -26.30 25.51 77.21
CA ALA A 282 -25.79 24.65 76.14
C ALA A 282 -24.91 23.53 76.72
N GLY A 283 -25.03 22.32 76.18
CA GLY A 283 -24.37 21.12 76.67
C GLY A 283 -25.11 20.41 77.81
N SER A 284 -26.24 20.94 78.29
CA SER A 284 -27.11 20.21 79.23
C SER A 284 -27.61 18.92 78.61
N ILE A 285 -27.56 17.82 79.39
CA ILE A 285 -27.90 16.47 78.91
C ILE A 285 -29.36 16.14 79.19
N VAL A 286 -30.13 15.86 78.14
CA VAL A 286 -31.47 15.27 78.23
C VAL A 286 -31.42 13.80 77.81
N LYS A 287 -32.32 12.97 78.35
CA LYS A 287 -32.30 11.53 78.06
C LYS A 287 -33.65 10.96 77.67
N THR A 288 -33.60 9.82 77.00
CA THR A 288 -34.74 8.91 76.89
C THR A 288 -34.90 8.03 78.13
N ARG A 289 -36.01 7.30 78.23
CA ARG A 289 -36.20 6.27 79.27
C ARG A 289 -35.22 5.10 79.13
N SER A 290 -34.70 4.88 77.93
CA SER A 290 -33.71 3.85 77.61
C SER A 290 -32.27 4.32 77.83
N ASP A 291 -32.07 5.44 78.54
CA ASP A 291 -30.77 6.03 78.89
C ASP A 291 -29.92 6.52 77.70
N ILE A 292 -30.56 6.84 76.57
CA ILE A 292 -29.88 7.47 75.42
C ILE A 292 -29.76 8.97 75.70
N GLU A 293 -28.54 9.50 75.63
CA GLU A 293 -28.19 10.87 76.01
C GLU A 293 -28.07 11.81 74.81
N PHE A 294 -28.62 13.02 74.96
CA PHE A 294 -28.52 14.10 74.00
C PHE A 294 -28.07 15.39 74.68
N ALA A 295 -27.12 16.11 74.08
CA ALA A 295 -26.67 17.41 74.53
C ALA A 295 -27.44 18.53 73.81
N THR A 296 -27.84 19.55 74.56
CA THR A 296 -28.43 20.77 73.99
C THR A 296 -27.39 21.60 73.24
N LEU A 297 -27.73 22.10 72.06
CA LEU A 297 -26.80 22.86 71.21
C LEU A 297 -26.71 24.35 71.56
N ALA A 298 -27.71 24.88 72.26
CA ALA A 298 -27.78 26.29 72.63
C ALA A 298 -28.37 26.46 74.03
N THR A 299 -28.04 27.58 74.67
CA THR A 299 -28.65 27.98 75.94
C THR A 299 -30.05 28.52 75.68
N VAL A 300 -31.02 28.07 76.48
CA VAL A 300 -32.41 28.51 76.44
C VAL A 300 -32.85 29.02 77.81
N THR A 301 -33.56 30.15 77.83
CA THR A 301 -34.17 30.69 79.05
C THR A 301 -35.68 30.60 78.91
N LEU A 302 -36.32 29.84 79.80
CA LEU A 302 -37.75 29.69 79.92
C LEU A 302 -38.27 30.68 80.97
N PRO A 303 -39.14 31.64 80.59
CA PRO A 303 -39.84 32.50 81.56
C PRO A 303 -40.65 31.70 82.58
N ASN A 304 -41.14 32.37 83.63
CA ASN A 304 -42.08 31.75 84.55
C ASN A 304 -43.43 31.46 83.86
N ALA A 305 -44.12 30.43 84.33
CA ALA A 305 -45.45 30.07 83.90
C ALA A 305 -46.47 31.13 84.34
N THR A 306 -47.49 31.37 83.50
CA THR A 306 -48.56 32.33 83.81
C THR A 306 -49.81 31.61 84.30
N ILE A 307 -50.47 32.16 85.31
CA ILE A 307 -51.75 31.65 85.81
C ILE A 307 -52.87 32.38 85.07
N GLN A 308 -53.70 31.63 84.34
CA GLN A 308 -54.91 32.14 83.70
C GLN A 308 -56.15 31.76 84.49
N PHE A 309 -57.13 32.65 84.54
CA PHE A 309 -58.43 32.41 85.17
C PHE A 309 -59.15 31.24 84.46
N PRO A 310 -59.82 30.30 85.18
CA PRO A 310 -60.08 30.29 86.62
C PRO A 310 -58.92 29.81 87.50
N PHE A 311 -58.09 28.84 87.11
CA PHE A 311 -56.86 28.41 87.83
C PHE A 311 -55.89 27.58 86.95
N THR A 312 -55.79 27.87 85.65
CA THR A 312 -54.98 27.07 84.71
C THR A 312 -53.57 27.62 84.61
N ILE A 313 -52.57 26.80 84.94
CA ILE A 313 -51.14 27.13 84.73
C ILE A 313 -50.81 26.91 83.26
N VAL A 314 -50.50 27.99 82.54
CA VAL A 314 -49.98 27.93 81.17
C VAL A 314 -48.46 27.91 81.24
N PRO A 315 -47.80 26.79 80.87
CA PRO A 315 -46.34 26.71 80.91
C PRO A 315 -45.74 27.62 79.83
N SER A 316 -44.58 28.19 80.14
CA SER A 316 -43.74 28.76 79.09
C SER A 316 -43.04 27.61 78.35
N THR A 317 -42.93 27.71 77.03
CA THR A 317 -42.28 26.68 76.22
C THR A 317 -41.17 27.28 75.37
N SER A 318 -40.10 26.52 75.17
CA SER A 318 -39.04 26.90 74.25
C SER A 318 -38.38 25.65 73.66
N THR A 319 -38.05 25.72 72.37
CA THR A 319 -37.45 24.62 71.62
C THR A 319 -35.97 24.87 71.40
N VAL A 320 -35.16 23.82 71.53
CA VAL A 320 -33.72 23.86 71.25
C VAL A 320 -33.29 22.64 70.47
N GLY A 321 -32.29 22.82 69.61
CA GLY A 321 -31.61 21.73 68.93
C GLY A 321 -30.83 20.88 69.93
N VAL A 322 -30.81 19.57 69.67
CA VAL A 322 -30.04 18.59 70.43
C VAL A 322 -29.24 17.70 69.49
N GLU A 323 -28.11 17.22 69.99
CA GLU A 323 -27.23 16.28 69.31
C GLU A 323 -26.97 15.09 70.23
N ALA A 324 -26.99 13.87 69.69
CA ALA A 324 -26.68 12.65 70.43
C ALA A 324 -25.23 12.69 70.95
N VAL A 325 -25.04 12.28 72.21
CA VAL A 325 -23.71 12.20 72.81
C VAL A 325 -22.89 11.11 72.12
N LEU A 326 -23.52 9.94 71.92
CA LEU A 326 -22.92 8.81 71.23
C LEU A 326 -23.22 8.86 69.73
N THR A 327 -22.23 8.48 68.94
CA THR A 327 -22.34 8.29 67.48
C THR A 327 -23.06 6.97 67.17
N GLY A 328 -23.79 6.94 66.04
CA GLY A 328 -24.44 5.72 65.56
C GLY A 328 -25.98 5.81 65.48
N PRO A 329 -26.63 4.74 65.03
CA PRO A 329 -28.08 4.72 64.77
C PRO A 329 -28.92 4.72 66.04
N GLU A 330 -28.33 4.37 67.20
CA GLU A 330 -29.01 4.36 68.50
C GLU A 330 -29.53 5.75 68.90
N GLY A 331 -28.92 6.81 68.38
CA GLY A 331 -29.41 8.18 68.59
C GLY A 331 -30.72 8.50 67.84
N ASN A 332 -31.19 7.65 66.92
CA ASN A 332 -32.42 7.88 66.15
C ASN A 332 -33.66 7.41 66.94
N VAL A 333 -34.09 8.23 67.88
CA VAL A 333 -35.25 7.94 68.73
C VAL A 333 -36.54 8.54 68.17
N GLY A 334 -37.66 7.85 68.39
CA GLY A 334 -38.99 8.29 67.95
C GLY A 334 -39.45 9.57 68.64
N ASN A 335 -40.57 10.14 68.19
CA ASN A 335 -41.19 11.29 68.86
C ASN A 335 -41.57 10.96 70.32
N ASN A 336 -41.57 11.98 71.17
CA ASN A 336 -41.96 11.92 72.60
C ASN A 336 -41.19 10.89 73.45
N THR A 337 -39.97 10.55 73.05
CA THR A 337 -39.11 9.59 73.76
C THR A 337 -38.10 10.27 74.68
N ILE A 338 -37.67 11.49 74.35
CA ILE A 338 -36.74 12.30 75.15
C ILE A 338 -37.54 13.02 76.23
N VAL A 339 -37.58 12.45 77.43
CA VAL A 339 -38.46 12.89 78.53
C VAL A 339 -37.74 13.12 79.86
N VAL A 340 -36.46 12.77 79.94
CA VAL A 340 -35.65 12.93 81.14
C VAL A 340 -34.92 14.27 81.05
N ILE A 341 -35.20 15.15 82.01
CA ILE A 341 -34.60 16.47 82.12
C ILE A 341 -33.13 16.41 82.61
N PRO A 342 -32.35 17.48 82.42
CA PRO A 342 -30.97 17.55 82.89
C PRO A 342 -30.79 17.37 84.40
N LYS A 343 -29.61 16.88 84.80
CA LYS A 343 -29.25 16.75 86.22
C LYS A 343 -29.21 18.15 86.85
N GLY A 344 -29.84 18.30 88.02
CA GLY A 344 -29.95 19.59 88.72
C GLY A 344 -31.30 20.27 88.54
N GLU A 345 -32.09 19.88 87.54
CA GLU A 345 -33.41 20.44 87.28
C GLU A 345 -34.53 19.77 88.11
N ASN A 346 -35.58 20.52 88.40
CA ASN A 346 -36.72 20.01 89.18
C ASN A 346 -37.75 19.29 88.28
N LYS A 347 -37.84 17.96 88.42
CA LYS A 347 -38.76 17.08 87.66
C LYS A 347 -40.25 17.40 87.81
N ARG A 348 -40.63 18.16 88.85
CA ARG A 348 -42.02 18.58 89.07
C ARG A 348 -42.37 19.88 88.34
N LEU A 349 -41.37 20.70 88.00
CA LEU A 349 -41.57 22.04 87.45
C LEU A 349 -41.07 22.17 86.01
N LEU A 350 -40.18 21.29 85.56
CA LEU A 350 -39.67 21.28 84.19
C LEU A 350 -40.03 19.96 83.50
N LYS A 351 -40.56 20.07 82.29
CA LYS A 351 -40.80 18.94 81.38
C LYS A 351 -39.99 19.14 80.10
N VAL A 352 -39.48 18.06 79.54
CA VAL A 352 -38.88 18.02 78.21
C VAL A 352 -39.60 16.99 77.35
N THR A 353 -39.80 17.30 76.07
CA THR A 353 -40.32 16.37 75.08
C THR A 353 -39.76 16.70 73.70
N ASN A 354 -39.48 15.69 72.87
CA ASN A 354 -39.20 15.91 71.45
C ASN A 354 -40.48 15.73 70.63
N VAL A 355 -40.92 16.78 69.93
CA VAL A 355 -42.14 16.70 69.10
C VAL A 355 -41.88 15.85 67.85
N GLU A 356 -40.69 15.98 67.27
CA GLU A 356 -40.24 15.23 66.11
C GLU A 356 -39.22 14.16 66.51
N ALA A 357 -39.13 13.10 65.70
CA ALA A 357 -38.09 12.08 65.87
C ALA A 357 -36.71 12.66 65.57
N THR A 358 -35.68 12.21 66.29
CA THR A 358 -34.29 12.54 65.97
C THR A 358 -33.81 11.65 64.82
N SER A 359 -32.96 12.20 63.95
CA SER A 359 -32.45 11.48 62.78
C SER A 359 -30.99 11.86 62.47
N GLY A 360 -30.37 11.15 61.53
CA GLY A 360 -28.98 11.41 61.12
C GLY A 360 -27.92 10.60 61.86
N GLY A 361 -28.32 9.81 62.87
CA GLY A 361 -27.45 8.80 63.47
C GLY A 361 -27.17 7.69 62.47
N ALA A 362 -25.91 7.48 62.11
CA ALA A 362 -25.53 6.48 61.11
C ALA A 362 -24.27 5.74 61.53
N HIS A 363 -24.18 4.49 61.11
CA HIS A 363 -23.00 3.66 61.22
C HIS A 363 -22.81 2.94 59.88
N GLU A 364 -21.79 3.37 59.13
CA GLU A 364 -21.45 2.79 57.84
C GLU A 364 -20.01 2.28 57.89
N GLU A 365 -19.83 0.99 57.65
CA GLU A 365 -18.51 0.39 57.49
C GLU A 365 -18.18 0.35 56.00
N ARG A 366 -17.13 1.07 55.60
CA ARG A 366 -16.58 0.96 54.25
C ARG A 366 -15.26 0.23 54.28
N ILE A 367 -15.15 -0.75 53.41
CA ILE A 367 -13.89 -1.41 53.10
C ILE A 367 -13.05 -0.41 52.30
N VAL A 368 -11.87 -0.07 52.81
CA VAL A 368 -10.94 0.86 52.16
C VAL A 368 -9.75 0.08 51.63
N VAL A 369 -9.41 0.36 50.38
CA VAL A 369 -8.29 -0.25 49.63
C VAL A 369 -6.99 0.45 49.96
#